data_AF-A0A953JLE1-F1
#
_entry.id   AF-A0A953JLE1-F1
#
_cell.length_a   1.000
_cell.length_b   1.000
_cell.length_c   1.000
_cell.angle_alpha   90.00
_cell.angle_beta   90.00
_cell.angle_gamma   90.00
#
_symmetry.space_group_name_H-M   'P 1'
#
loop_
_entity.id
_entity.type
_entity.pdbx_description
1 polymer ?
#
loop_
_entity_poly.entity_id
_entity_poly.type
_entity_poly.pdbx_seq_one_letter_code
_entity_poly.pdbx_strand_id
1 'polypeptide(L)'
;MSVPDHVTEATSSGPTLDALATVPRWVAWQTQDRKGKPSKVPHAPGGGLAKADTPATWGMRAQAEERAAALPRPYGTGGVGIMLGDHAGLALGGIDLDTCRDPATGTLEPWATEVVERFGSYAEVSPSGTGVKVFFSFDGAELPALRQAMRSEHGRQFKRKTDSDHPPAIELYLGNRYFAVTGQQLDGSPAELRCVSADTLLWLIQEAGPAFTDGGHKPEAAPEGAGGEAPARRPVGAGRDRSRSAAAFRLAAQEKRRGATYEQMKAALLADPETAAWTREKGLAVGERELRRIWDRATARHGRGGENRPTIRVTPGDVDGIVDQAEKALIAANLGIYQRGSFIVRPGLVQVTVSDERSTVGQRILEVGDYALMAAMTTAAGWERFDGRSEDWVATDAPMKVVKAYKERVGRWRLPVLGGIVNAPTLRADGSILAAPGYDEATGLLLDPRGVTFPAIPDRPSKEDADTALQVLRDLIATFPFVGGADRSVAYSA
;
A
#
# COMPACT_ATOMS: atom_id res chain seq x y z
N MET A 1 -28.54 5.74 42.23
CA MET A 1 -29.01 6.40 41.00
C MET A 1 -27.98 6.12 39.93
N SER A 2 -28.22 5.09 39.12
CA SER A 2 -27.38 4.79 37.95
C SER A 2 -27.94 5.54 36.76
N VAL A 3 -27.11 6.30 36.07
CA VAL A 3 -27.40 6.86 34.75
C VAL A 3 -26.92 5.83 33.73
N PRO A 4 -27.75 5.34 32.81
CA PRO A 4 -27.28 4.49 31.73
C PRO A 4 -26.70 5.36 30.61
N ASP A 5 -25.46 5.05 30.24
CA ASP A 5 -24.84 5.50 29.00
C ASP A 5 -25.56 4.83 27.82
N HIS A 6 -26.29 5.62 27.04
CA HIS A 6 -26.69 5.26 25.70
C HIS A 6 -25.85 6.07 24.72
N VAL A 7 -24.70 5.52 24.33
CA VAL A 7 -24.08 5.85 23.04
C VAL A 7 -24.80 5.01 21.99
N THR A 8 -25.80 5.59 21.35
CA THR A 8 -26.35 5.04 20.11
C THR A 8 -25.40 5.41 18.97
N GLU A 9 -24.54 4.47 18.57
CA GLU A 9 -23.90 4.49 17.26
C GLU A 9 -25.00 4.41 16.18
N ALA A 10 -25.18 5.48 15.42
CA ALA A 10 -25.98 5.45 14.21
C ALA A 10 -25.20 4.69 13.13
N THR A 11 -25.43 3.38 13.02
CA THR A 11 -24.95 2.57 11.90
C THR A 11 -25.67 3.01 10.63
N SER A 12 -25.00 3.80 9.80
CA SER A 12 -25.41 4.06 8.42
C SER A 12 -25.40 2.74 7.63
N SER A 13 -26.57 2.15 7.39
CA SER A 13 -26.70 0.93 6.58
C SER A 13 -26.50 1.26 5.09
N GLY A 14 -25.48 0.69 4.45
CA GLY A 14 -25.24 0.83 3.01
C GLY A 14 -26.35 0.21 2.15
N PRO A 15 -26.40 0.48 0.83
CA PRO A 15 -27.42 -0.08 -0.06
C PRO A 15 -27.23 -1.59 -0.26
N THR A 16 -28.31 -2.35 -0.44
CA THR A 16 -28.25 -3.76 -0.86
C THR A 16 -28.10 -3.86 -2.40
N LEU A 17 -27.78 -5.04 -2.93
CA LEU A 17 -27.85 -5.27 -4.38
C LEU A 17 -29.27 -5.05 -4.93
N ASP A 18 -30.30 -5.41 -4.17
CA ASP A 18 -31.70 -5.17 -4.56
C ASP A 18 -32.02 -3.68 -4.64
N ALA A 19 -31.44 -2.85 -3.79
CA ALA A 19 -31.58 -1.39 -3.88
C ALA A 19 -31.00 -0.83 -5.19
N LEU A 20 -30.11 -1.56 -5.87
CA LEU A 20 -29.57 -1.19 -7.17
C LEU A 20 -30.42 -1.68 -8.35
N ALA A 21 -31.54 -2.39 -8.14
CA ALA A 21 -32.32 -3.01 -9.21
C ALA A 21 -32.82 -2.02 -10.27
N THR A 22 -33.10 -0.78 -9.89
CA THR A 22 -33.57 0.28 -10.79
C THR A 22 -32.44 1.17 -11.35
N VAL A 23 -31.20 0.93 -10.95
CA VAL A 23 -30.02 1.65 -11.46
C VAL A 23 -29.58 1.01 -12.78
N PRO A 24 -29.33 1.77 -13.86
CA PRO A 24 -28.86 1.25 -15.16
C PRO A 24 -27.44 0.68 -15.14
N ARG A 25 -27.21 -0.42 -14.40
CA ARG A 25 -25.91 -1.10 -14.27
C ARG A 25 -25.99 -2.62 -14.39
N TRP A 26 -27.14 -3.14 -14.84
CA TRP A 26 -27.39 -4.57 -14.98
C TRP A 26 -27.29 -5.01 -16.44
N VAL A 27 -26.84 -6.24 -16.62
CA VAL A 27 -26.70 -6.92 -17.92
C VAL A 27 -27.16 -8.36 -17.81
N ALA A 28 -27.61 -8.93 -18.93
CA ALA A 28 -27.77 -10.38 -19.04
C ALA A 28 -26.42 -11.02 -19.35
N TRP A 29 -26.24 -12.31 -19.07
CA TRP A 29 -25.10 -13.06 -19.57
C TRP A 29 -25.49 -14.51 -19.86
N GLN A 30 -24.75 -15.13 -20.78
CA GLN A 30 -24.79 -16.57 -21.02
C GLN A 30 -23.37 -17.08 -21.23
N THR A 31 -23.12 -18.34 -20.90
CA THR A 31 -21.88 -18.99 -21.32
C THR A 31 -22.00 -19.33 -22.81
N GLN A 32 -21.00 -18.91 -23.57
CA GLN A 32 -20.86 -19.19 -25.00
C GLN A 32 -19.38 -19.35 -25.35
N ASP A 33 -19.10 -19.95 -26.51
CA ASP A 33 -17.73 -20.05 -26.99
C ASP A 33 -17.17 -18.67 -27.31
N ARG A 34 -15.96 -18.40 -26.81
CA ARG A 34 -15.16 -17.27 -27.23
C ARG A 34 -13.73 -17.73 -27.44
N LYS A 35 -13.32 -17.76 -28.71
CA LYS A 35 -11.96 -18.19 -29.11
C LYS A 35 -11.65 -19.62 -28.63
N GLY A 36 -12.61 -20.54 -28.71
CA GLY A 36 -12.44 -21.94 -28.34
C GLY A 36 -12.51 -22.20 -26.83
N LYS A 37 -13.03 -21.26 -26.04
CA LYS A 37 -13.18 -21.39 -24.58
C LYS A 37 -14.57 -20.97 -24.12
N PRO A 38 -15.25 -21.76 -23.27
CA PRO A 38 -16.49 -21.35 -22.62
C PRO A 38 -16.28 -20.07 -21.81
N SER A 39 -17.01 -19.01 -22.14
CA SER A 39 -16.88 -17.70 -21.51
C SER A 39 -18.25 -17.14 -21.16
N LYS A 40 -18.38 -16.53 -19.97
CA LYS A 40 -19.59 -15.83 -19.54
C LYS A 40 -19.66 -14.47 -20.27
N VAL A 41 -20.39 -14.40 -21.37
CA VAL A 41 -20.45 -13.20 -22.22
C VAL A 41 -21.63 -12.32 -21.82
N PRO A 42 -21.41 -11.01 -21.57
CA PRO A 42 -22.47 -10.10 -21.19
C PRO A 42 -23.23 -9.56 -22.41
N HIS A 43 -24.55 -9.47 -22.29
CA HIS A 43 -25.50 -9.01 -23.30
C HIS A 43 -26.26 -7.80 -22.75
N ALA A 44 -26.36 -6.77 -23.57
CA ALA A 44 -27.09 -5.56 -23.23
C ALA A 44 -28.60 -5.87 -23.19
N PRO A 45 -29.36 -5.34 -22.22
CA PRO A 45 -30.80 -5.53 -22.19
C PRO A 45 -31.50 -5.02 -23.45
N GLY A 46 -31.05 -3.87 -23.98
CA GLY A 46 -31.56 -3.27 -25.22
C GLY A 46 -31.12 -3.96 -26.53
N GLY A 47 -30.35 -5.06 -26.45
CA GLY A 47 -29.89 -5.82 -27.60
C GLY A 47 -28.38 -5.67 -27.89
N GLY A 48 -27.79 -6.74 -28.44
CA GLY A 48 -26.35 -6.83 -28.68
C GLY A 48 -25.54 -7.17 -27.41
N LEU A 49 -24.22 -7.00 -27.51
CA LEU A 49 -23.29 -7.26 -26.41
C LEU A 49 -23.18 -6.03 -25.50
N ALA A 50 -23.11 -6.26 -24.19
CA ALA A 50 -22.80 -5.20 -23.26
C ALA A 50 -21.28 -4.99 -23.17
N LYS A 51 -20.86 -3.75 -22.92
CA LYS A 51 -19.45 -3.37 -22.75
C LYS A 51 -19.23 -2.82 -21.36
N ALA A 52 -18.14 -3.23 -20.72
CA ALA A 52 -17.90 -2.91 -19.31
C ALA A 52 -17.47 -1.45 -19.04
N ASP A 53 -17.25 -0.67 -20.10
CA ASP A 53 -16.86 0.74 -20.08
C ASP A 53 -17.91 1.66 -20.74
N THR A 54 -19.05 1.10 -21.19
CA THR A 54 -20.08 1.84 -21.94
C THR A 54 -21.43 1.77 -21.23
N PRO A 55 -21.75 2.72 -20.34
CA PRO A 55 -22.98 2.71 -19.55
C PRO A 55 -24.28 2.65 -20.37
N ALA A 56 -24.27 3.19 -21.59
CA ALA A 56 -25.43 3.12 -22.50
C ALA A 56 -25.80 1.69 -22.92
N THR A 57 -24.94 0.71 -22.68
CA THR A 57 -25.21 -0.72 -22.96
C THR A 57 -25.76 -1.47 -21.74
N TRP A 58 -25.94 -0.79 -20.61
CA TRP A 58 -26.45 -1.36 -19.37
C TRP A 58 -27.93 -1.00 -19.20
N GLY A 59 -28.65 -1.71 -18.35
CA GLY A 59 -30.05 -1.43 -18.06
C GLY A 59 -30.42 -1.74 -16.61
N MET A 60 -31.71 -1.70 -16.32
CA MET A 60 -32.25 -2.08 -15.01
C MET A 60 -32.28 -3.61 -14.86
N ARG A 61 -32.34 -4.09 -13.62
CA ARG A 61 -32.33 -5.53 -13.31
C ARG A 61 -33.46 -6.29 -14.02
N ALA A 62 -34.68 -5.77 -13.98
CA ALA A 62 -35.83 -6.41 -14.63
C ALA A 62 -35.61 -6.60 -16.15
N GLN A 63 -35.01 -5.62 -16.83
CA GLN A 63 -34.70 -5.70 -18.26
C GLN A 63 -33.59 -6.72 -18.53
N ALA A 64 -32.58 -6.79 -17.65
CA ALA A 64 -31.53 -7.80 -17.73
C ALA A 64 -32.07 -9.21 -17.48
N GLU A 65 -33.01 -9.39 -16.55
CA GLU A 65 -33.68 -10.66 -16.26
C GLU A 65 -34.51 -11.13 -17.46
N GLU A 66 -35.33 -10.25 -18.04
CA GLU A 66 -36.10 -10.53 -19.27
C GLU A 66 -35.15 -10.95 -20.41
N ARG A 67 -34.07 -10.20 -20.61
CA ARG A 67 -33.06 -10.52 -21.62
C ARG A 67 -32.40 -11.87 -21.34
N ALA A 68 -32.05 -12.17 -20.09
CA ALA A 68 -31.41 -13.43 -19.71
C ALA A 68 -32.34 -14.65 -19.86
N ALA A 69 -33.65 -14.46 -19.73
CA ALA A 69 -34.66 -15.49 -19.99
C ALA A 69 -34.78 -15.81 -21.48
N ALA A 70 -34.60 -14.82 -22.36
CA ALA A 70 -34.67 -14.98 -23.81
C ALA A 70 -33.38 -15.48 -24.48
N LEU A 71 -32.25 -15.53 -23.76
CA LEU A 71 -30.97 -15.98 -24.31
C LEU A 71 -30.93 -17.51 -24.51
N PRO A 72 -30.31 -18.02 -25.60
CA PRO A 72 -30.34 -19.43 -25.97
C PRO A 72 -29.55 -20.39 -25.05
N ARG A 73 -28.65 -19.88 -24.20
CA ARG A 73 -27.84 -20.65 -23.23
C ARG A 73 -27.21 -21.94 -23.82
N PRO A 74 -26.33 -21.84 -24.83
CA PRO A 74 -25.74 -23.02 -25.50
C PRO A 74 -24.91 -23.94 -24.57
N TYR A 75 -24.49 -23.44 -23.41
CA TYR A 75 -23.78 -24.21 -22.37
C TYR A 75 -24.61 -24.40 -21.09
N GLY A 76 -25.94 -24.20 -21.15
CA GLY A 76 -26.86 -24.39 -20.02
C GLY A 76 -26.80 -23.34 -18.91
N THR A 77 -25.72 -22.55 -18.83
CA THR A 77 -25.55 -21.52 -17.78
C THR A 77 -25.73 -20.10 -18.31
N GLY A 78 -26.43 -19.27 -17.55
CA GLY A 78 -26.65 -17.85 -17.82
C GLY A 78 -27.43 -17.19 -16.67
N GLY A 79 -27.57 -15.88 -16.71
CA GLY A 79 -28.26 -15.13 -15.67
C GLY A 79 -28.08 -13.64 -15.83
N VAL A 80 -28.17 -12.91 -14.72
CA VAL A 80 -27.88 -11.48 -14.67
C VAL A 80 -26.52 -11.20 -14.06
N GLY A 81 -25.99 -10.03 -14.34
CA GLY A 81 -24.78 -9.52 -13.75
C GLY A 81 -24.84 -8.01 -13.59
N ILE A 82 -23.96 -7.50 -12.74
CA ILE A 82 -23.86 -6.09 -12.40
C ILE A 82 -22.50 -5.54 -12.82
N MET A 83 -22.49 -4.32 -13.37
CA MET A 83 -21.29 -3.62 -13.81
C MET A 83 -20.60 -2.93 -12.63
N LEU A 84 -19.29 -3.17 -12.51
CA LEU A 84 -18.41 -2.56 -11.51
C LEU A 84 -17.86 -1.22 -12.00
N GLY A 85 -17.44 -0.39 -11.05
CA GLY A 85 -16.91 0.95 -11.27
C GLY A 85 -17.85 2.05 -10.79
N ASP A 86 -17.41 3.28 -10.98
CA ASP A 86 -18.19 4.48 -10.68
C ASP A 86 -19.29 4.68 -11.73
N HIS A 87 -20.53 4.64 -11.25
CA HIS A 87 -21.71 4.94 -12.05
C HIS A 87 -22.87 5.40 -11.15
N ALA A 88 -23.64 6.38 -11.61
CA ALA A 88 -24.80 6.88 -10.87
C ALA A 88 -24.50 7.24 -9.39
N GLY A 89 -23.33 7.82 -9.13
CA GLY A 89 -22.92 8.26 -7.78
C GLY A 89 -22.46 7.14 -6.84
N LEU A 90 -22.23 5.93 -7.35
CA LEU A 90 -21.74 4.79 -6.57
C LEU A 90 -20.57 4.11 -7.28
N ALA A 91 -19.40 4.15 -6.64
CA ALA A 91 -18.23 3.37 -6.99
C ALA A 91 -18.34 1.96 -6.40
N LEU A 92 -18.63 0.98 -7.27
CA LEU A 92 -18.85 -0.41 -6.90
C LEU A 92 -17.63 -1.27 -7.25
N GLY A 93 -17.05 -1.96 -6.27
CA GLY A 93 -15.97 -2.92 -6.44
C GLY A 93 -16.43 -4.35 -6.24
N GLY A 94 -15.60 -5.31 -6.66
CA GLY A 94 -15.85 -6.72 -6.48
C GLY A 94 -14.57 -7.55 -6.34
N ILE A 95 -14.64 -8.61 -5.54
CA ILE A 95 -13.59 -9.63 -5.43
C ILE A 95 -14.15 -10.97 -5.89
N ASP A 96 -13.49 -11.60 -6.86
CA ASP A 96 -13.74 -12.99 -7.25
C ASP A 96 -12.75 -13.91 -6.53
N LEU A 97 -13.27 -14.82 -5.70
CA LEU A 97 -12.50 -15.82 -4.98
C LEU A 97 -12.72 -17.17 -5.65
N ASP A 98 -11.80 -17.58 -6.52
CA ASP A 98 -11.90 -18.82 -7.29
C ASP A 98 -11.46 -20.02 -6.47
N THR A 99 -12.17 -21.15 -6.64
CA THR A 99 -11.80 -22.47 -6.09
C THR A 99 -11.49 -22.41 -4.59
N CYS A 100 -12.40 -21.82 -3.83
CA CYS A 100 -12.26 -21.57 -2.39
C CYS A 100 -13.38 -22.17 -1.54
N ARG A 101 -14.44 -22.70 -2.15
CA ARG A 101 -15.61 -23.25 -1.46
C ARG A 101 -15.82 -24.71 -1.84
N ASP A 102 -16.02 -25.55 -0.84
CA ASP A 102 -16.54 -26.91 -1.06
C ASP A 102 -18.05 -26.83 -1.36
N PRO A 103 -18.51 -27.26 -2.55
CA PRO A 103 -19.92 -27.21 -2.90
C PRO A 103 -20.83 -28.08 -2.02
N ALA A 104 -20.31 -29.17 -1.44
CA ALA A 104 -21.09 -30.12 -0.65
C ALA A 104 -21.29 -29.65 0.79
N THR A 105 -20.25 -29.06 1.39
CA THR A 105 -20.28 -28.63 2.80
C THR A 105 -20.49 -27.13 2.98
N GLY A 106 -20.21 -26.34 1.95
CA GLY A 106 -20.19 -24.87 2.01
C GLY A 106 -18.95 -24.28 2.68
N THR A 107 -18.03 -25.13 3.15
CA THR A 107 -16.81 -24.71 3.84
C THR A 107 -15.92 -23.88 2.92
N LEU A 108 -15.40 -22.77 3.45
CA LEU A 108 -14.44 -21.92 2.76
C LEU A 108 -13.01 -22.26 3.17
N GLU A 109 -12.10 -22.12 2.21
CA GLU A 109 -10.66 -22.11 2.47
C GLU A 109 -10.29 -20.94 3.39
N PRO A 110 -9.32 -21.10 4.32
CA PRO A 110 -9.01 -20.08 5.32
C PRO A 110 -8.67 -18.70 4.74
N TRP A 111 -7.95 -18.67 3.61
CA TRP A 111 -7.58 -17.42 2.93
C TRP A 111 -8.80 -16.70 2.34
N ALA A 112 -9.85 -17.42 1.96
CA ALA A 112 -11.08 -16.84 1.46
C ALA A 112 -11.94 -16.32 2.61
N THR A 113 -12.02 -17.07 3.72
CA THR A 113 -12.68 -16.62 4.96
C THR A 113 -12.10 -15.29 5.44
N GLU A 114 -10.76 -15.17 5.52
CA GLU A 114 -10.09 -13.93 5.95
C GLU A 114 -10.48 -12.73 5.07
N VAL A 115 -10.55 -12.93 3.74
CA VAL A 115 -10.95 -11.86 2.82
C VAL A 115 -12.42 -11.48 3.00
N VAL A 116 -13.32 -12.47 3.10
CA VAL A 116 -14.76 -12.23 3.29
C VAL A 116 -15.03 -11.48 4.59
N GLU A 117 -14.44 -11.94 5.70
CA GLU A 117 -14.61 -11.34 7.03
C GLU A 117 -14.06 -9.91 7.08
N ARG A 118 -12.87 -9.68 6.50
CA ARG A 118 -12.22 -8.37 6.55
C ARG A 118 -12.92 -7.33 5.68
N PHE A 119 -13.48 -7.73 4.55
CA PHE A 119 -14.33 -6.84 3.75
C PHE A 119 -15.68 -6.62 4.42
N GLY A 120 -16.20 -7.64 5.13
CA GLY A 120 -17.40 -7.53 5.95
C GLY A 120 -18.58 -6.93 5.19
N SER A 121 -18.73 -7.26 3.90
CA SER A 121 -19.72 -6.73 2.97
C SER A 121 -20.46 -7.89 2.30
N TYR A 122 -21.51 -7.59 1.52
CA TYR A 122 -22.26 -8.61 0.80
C TYR A 122 -21.35 -9.59 0.05
N ALA A 123 -21.56 -10.89 0.30
CA ALA A 123 -20.89 -11.96 -0.40
C ALA A 123 -21.90 -13.03 -0.83
N GLU A 124 -21.66 -13.64 -1.99
CA GLU A 124 -22.51 -14.71 -2.52
C GLU A 124 -21.70 -15.83 -3.17
N VAL A 125 -22.30 -17.02 -3.23
CA VAL A 125 -21.73 -18.17 -3.92
C VAL A 125 -21.71 -17.89 -5.43
N SER A 126 -20.56 -18.13 -6.06
CA SER A 126 -20.38 -17.91 -7.50
C SER A 126 -21.21 -18.90 -8.34
N PRO A 127 -21.46 -18.62 -9.64
CA PRO A 127 -22.23 -19.54 -10.49
C PRO A 127 -21.65 -20.96 -10.63
N SER A 128 -20.36 -21.18 -10.33
CA SER A 128 -19.76 -22.53 -10.35
C SER A 128 -20.00 -23.32 -9.07
N GLY A 129 -20.47 -22.69 -7.99
CA GLY A 129 -20.63 -23.29 -6.66
C GLY A 129 -19.33 -23.45 -5.86
N THR A 130 -18.18 -23.36 -6.52
CA THR A 130 -16.83 -23.58 -5.96
C THR A 130 -16.10 -22.30 -5.56
N GLY A 131 -16.68 -21.13 -5.83
CA GLY A 131 -16.09 -19.83 -5.52
C GLY A 131 -17.07 -18.90 -4.82
N VAL A 132 -16.57 -17.75 -4.39
CA VAL A 132 -17.34 -16.70 -3.70
C VAL A 132 -17.08 -15.36 -4.37
N LYS A 133 -18.10 -14.52 -4.46
CA LYS A 133 -17.98 -13.13 -4.91
C LYS A 133 -18.31 -12.19 -3.78
N VAL A 134 -17.41 -11.26 -3.49
CA VAL A 134 -17.63 -10.17 -2.52
C VAL A 134 -17.91 -8.89 -3.28
N PHE A 135 -18.95 -8.15 -2.90
CA PHE A 135 -19.35 -6.88 -3.49
C PHE A 135 -19.29 -5.79 -2.43
N PHE A 136 -18.76 -4.62 -2.78
CA PHE A 136 -18.57 -3.53 -1.82
C PHE A 136 -18.58 -2.19 -2.55
N SER A 137 -18.87 -1.10 -1.81
CA SER A 137 -18.62 0.25 -2.29
C SER A 137 -17.28 0.77 -1.76
N PHE A 138 -16.73 1.79 -2.41
CA PHE A 138 -15.49 2.43 -1.98
C PHE A 138 -15.51 3.92 -2.34
N ASP A 139 -14.60 4.71 -1.77
CA ASP A 139 -14.46 6.11 -2.14
C ASP A 139 -13.71 6.23 -3.48
N GLY A 140 -14.36 6.80 -4.50
CA GLY A 140 -13.77 7.04 -5.81
C GLY A 140 -12.53 7.96 -5.76
N ALA A 141 -12.41 8.81 -4.73
CA ALA A 141 -11.24 9.66 -4.51
C ALA A 141 -9.94 8.86 -4.29
N GLU A 142 -10.06 7.60 -3.83
CA GLU A 142 -8.93 6.71 -3.55
C GLU A 142 -8.37 6.01 -4.80
N LEU A 143 -9.08 6.10 -5.94
CA LEU A 143 -8.68 5.42 -7.18
C LEU A 143 -7.24 5.70 -7.63
N PRO A 144 -6.68 6.92 -7.56
CA PRO A 144 -5.29 7.17 -7.95
C PRO A 144 -4.28 6.34 -7.14
N ALA A 145 -4.44 6.31 -5.80
CA ALA A 145 -3.58 5.54 -4.92
C ALA A 145 -3.75 4.03 -5.14
N LEU A 146 -4.99 3.58 -5.28
CA LEU A 146 -5.31 2.18 -5.53
C LEU A 146 -4.78 1.68 -6.88
N ARG A 147 -4.86 2.50 -7.95
CA ARG A 147 -4.27 2.18 -9.26
C ARG A 147 -2.76 2.04 -9.18
N GLN A 148 -2.09 2.93 -8.46
CA GLN A 148 -0.65 2.85 -8.22
C GLN A 148 -0.28 1.56 -7.48
N ALA A 149 -1.02 1.21 -6.43
CA ALA A 149 -0.80 -0.02 -5.66
C ALA A 149 -1.09 -1.29 -6.48
N MET A 150 -2.17 -1.30 -7.26
CA MET A 150 -2.53 -2.41 -8.16
C MET A 150 -1.59 -2.53 -9.36
N ARG A 151 -0.91 -1.44 -9.74
CA ARG A 151 -0.18 -1.31 -11.02
C ARG A 151 -1.07 -1.63 -12.22
N SER A 152 -2.34 -1.22 -12.13
CA SER A 152 -3.41 -1.51 -13.10
C SER A 152 -4.54 -0.50 -12.94
N GLU A 153 -5.21 -0.18 -14.03
CA GLU A 153 -6.31 0.81 -14.06
C GLU A 153 -7.59 0.33 -13.37
N HIS A 154 -7.83 -0.98 -13.34
CA HIS A 154 -9.17 -1.52 -13.08
C HIS A 154 -9.20 -2.70 -12.10
N GLY A 155 -8.08 -3.35 -11.83
CA GLY A 155 -8.08 -4.55 -10.99
C GLY A 155 -6.76 -5.29 -10.96
N ARG A 156 -6.63 -6.25 -10.06
CA ARG A 156 -5.43 -7.06 -9.86
C ARG A 156 -5.81 -8.50 -9.51
N GLN A 157 -5.05 -9.44 -10.05
CA GLN A 157 -5.25 -10.88 -9.83
C GLN A 157 -4.05 -11.50 -9.12
N PHE A 158 -4.34 -12.42 -8.23
CA PHE A 158 -3.38 -13.22 -7.48
C PHE A 158 -3.77 -14.68 -7.67
N LYS A 159 -2.91 -15.48 -8.31
CA LYS A 159 -3.23 -16.87 -8.71
C LYS A 159 -2.19 -17.83 -8.20
N ARG A 160 -2.63 -18.92 -7.57
CA ARG A 160 -1.75 -20.05 -7.30
C ARG A 160 -1.49 -20.82 -8.60
N LYS A 161 -0.29 -21.37 -8.75
CA LYS A 161 0.02 -22.23 -9.89
C LYS A 161 -0.55 -23.62 -9.64
N THR A 162 -1.45 -24.06 -10.51
CA THR A 162 -1.96 -25.44 -10.53
C THR A 162 -2.07 -25.89 -11.98
N ASP A 163 -2.14 -27.20 -12.20
CA ASP A 163 -2.40 -27.78 -13.54
C ASP A 163 -3.89 -27.67 -13.96
N SER A 164 -4.75 -27.11 -13.10
CA SER A 164 -6.17 -26.84 -13.39
C SER A 164 -6.36 -25.57 -14.23
N ASP A 165 -7.35 -25.59 -15.13
CA ASP A 165 -7.82 -24.41 -15.88
C ASP A 165 -8.43 -23.31 -14.97
N HIS A 166 -8.85 -23.68 -13.75
CA HIS A 166 -9.39 -22.79 -12.73
C HIS A 166 -8.62 -22.92 -11.40
N PRO A 167 -7.39 -22.36 -11.33
CA PRO A 167 -6.61 -22.39 -10.10
C PRO A 167 -7.31 -21.55 -9.00
N PRO A 168 -7.03 -21.83 -7.72
CA PRO A 168 -7.36 -20.89 -6.66
C PRO A 168 -6.83 -19.50 -6.99
N ALA A 169 -7.69 -18.49 -6.85
CA ALA A 169 -7.35 -17.10 -7.15
C ALA A 169 -8.11 -16.09 -6.29
N ILE A 170 -7.48 -14.94 -6.10
CA ILE A 170 -8.11 -13.70 -5.63
C ILE A 170 -8.06 -12.70 -6.78
N GLU A 171 -9.20 -12.27 -7.30
CA GLU A 171 -9.29 -11.26 -8.36
C GLU A 171 -10.07 -10.02 -7.88
N LEU A 172 -9.36 -8.94 -7.59
CA LEU A 172 -9.94 -7.63 -7.25
C LEU A 172 -10.26 -6.84 -8.53
N TYR A 173 -11.46 -6.26 -8.61
CA TYR A 173 -11.85 -5.32 -9.66
C TYR A 173 -12.56 -4.10 -9.07
N LEU A 174 -12.13 -2.91 -9.49
CA LEU A 174 -12.70 -1.61 -9.13
C LEU A 174 -13.40 -0.92 -10.33
N GLY A 175 -13.51 -1.61 -11.46
CA GLY A 175 -14.17 -1.11 -12.66
C GLY A 175 -13.90 -1.96 -13.89
N ASN A 176 -14.49 -1.57 -15.03
CA ASN A 176 -14.29 -2.18 -16.35
C ASN A 176 -14.48 -3.72 -16.37
N ARG A 177 -15.38 -4.22 -15.52
CA ARG A 177 -15.79 -5.62 -15.46
C ARG A 177 -17.22 -5.72 -14.93
N TYR A 178 -17.92 -6.77 -15.34
CA TYR A 178 -19.17 -7.16 -14.70
C TYR A 178 -18.94 -8.41 -13.85
N PHE A 179 -19.72 -8.55 -12.78
CA PHE A 179 -19.83 -9.77 -11.99
C PHE A 179 -21.19 -10.40 -12.22
N ALA A 180 -21.23 -11.71 -12.47
CA ALA A 180 -22.48 -12.47 -12.43
C ALA A 180 -23.06 -12.44 -11.02
N VAL A 181 -24.36 -12.24 -10.90
CA VAL A 181 -25.09 -12.18 -9.63
C VAL A 181 -25.94 -13.44 -9.50
N THR A 182 -25.80 -14.17 -8.39
CA THR A 182 -26.54 -15.42 -8.11
C THR A 182 -27.67 -15.21 -7.12
N GLY A 183 -27.56 -14.22 -6.23
CA GLY A 183 -28.48 -14.03 -5.11
C GLY A 183 -28.33 -15.09 -4.01
N GLN A 184 -27.39 -16.03 -4.15
CA GLN A 184 -27.10 -17.05 -3.15
C GLN A 184 -26.14 -16.48 -2.11
N GLN A 185 -26.67 -15.60 -1.26
CA GLN A 185 -25.90 -14.95 -0.20
C GLN A 185 -25.19 -15.99 0.66
N LEU A 186 -23.93 -15.71 0.98
CA LEU A 186 -23.12 -16.56 1.83
C LEU A 186 -23.56 -16.38 3.29
N ASP A 187 -23.78 -17.49 3.99
CA ASP A 187 -24.16 -17.49 5.41
C ASP A 187 -23.18 -16.65 6.25
N GLY A 188 -23.72 -15.77 7.10
CA GLY A 188 -22.93 -14.88 7.95
C GLY A 188 -22.40 -13.60 7.28
N SER A 189 -22.51 -13.46 5.95
CA SER A 189 -22.20 -12.18 5.29
C SER A 189 -23.36 -11.18 5.42
N PRO A 190 -23.10 -9.86 5.51
CA PRO A 190 -24.16 -8.84 5.52
C PRO A 190 -24.98 -8.80 4.22
N ALA A 191 -26.22 -8.30 4.30
CA ALA A 191 -27.04 -8.09 3.11
C ALA A 191 -26.65 -6.80 2.35
N GLU A 192 -26.00 -5.86 3.04
CA GLU A 192 -25.63 -4.56 2.50
C GLU A 192 -24.25 -4.55 1.83
N LEU A 193 -24.12 -3.68 0.83
CA LEU A 193 -22.84 -3.24 0.28
C LEU A 193 -22.24 -2.22 1.24
N ARG A 194 -21.19 -2.62 1.97
CA ARG A 194 -20.47 -1.70 2.85
C ARG A 194 -19.45 -0.89 2.08
N CYS A 195 -19.24 0.35 2.53
CA CYS A 195 -18.15 1.18 2.04
C CYS A 195 -16.86 0.73 2.70
N VAL A 196 -15.94 0.18 1.91
CA VAL A 196 -14.68 -0.40 2.38
C VAL A 196 -13.58 0.65 2.31
N SER A 197 -12.76 0.72 3.37
CA SER A 197 -11.66 1.68 3.46
C SER A 197 -10.54 1.40 2.47
N ALA A 198 -9.78 2.45 2.11
CA ALA A 198 -8.57 2.32 1.30
C ALA A 198 -7.57 1.33 1.93
N ASP A 199 -7.43 1.34 3.27
CA ASP A 199 -6.54 0.42 3.99
C ASP A 199 -6.89 -1.06 3.79
N THR A 200 -8.19 -1.38 3.74
CA THR A 200 -8.64 -2.76 3.51
C THR A 200 -8.34 -3.20 2.08
N LEU A 201 -8.54 -2.30 1.10
CA LEU A 201 -8.19 -2.56 -0.29
C LEU A 201 -6.67 -2.69 -0.48
N LEU A 202 -5.90 -1.81 0.15
CA LEU A 202 -4.44 -1.84 0.12
C LEU A 202 -3.88 -3.10 0.77
N TRP A 203 -4.43 -3.53 1.90
CA TRP A 203 -4.11 -4.83 2.52
C TRP A 203 -4.29 -5.99 1.54
N LEU A 204 -5.42 -6.05 0.82
CA LEU A 204 -5.64 -7.11 -0.16
C LEU A 204 -4.59 -7.06 -1.29
N ILE A 205 -4.27 -5.86 -1.77
CA ILE A 205 -3.36 -5.62 -2.90
C ILE A 205 -1.88 -5.90 -2.54
N GLN A 206 -1.48 -5.55 -1.34
CA GLN A 206 -0.07 -5.47 -0.93
C GLN A 206 0.33 -6.60 0.02
N GLU A 207 -0.62 -7.22 0.71
CA GLU A 207 -0.34 -8.26 1.72
C GLU A 207 -1.05 -9.57 1.37
N ALA A 208 -2.38 -9.62 1.43
CA ALA A 208 -3.13 -10.88 1.33
C ALA A 208 -2.97 -11.54 -0.05
N GLY A 209 -3.09 -10.76 -1.12
CA GLY A 209 -2.91 -11.25 -2.49
C GLY A 209 -1.51 -11.80 -2.75
N PRO A 210 -0.43 -11.04 -2.47
CA PRO A 210 0.94 -11.56 -2.57
C PRO A 210 1.19 -12.80 -1.70
N ALA A 211 0.79 -12.79 -0.43
CA ALA A 211 0.94 -13.92 0.48
C ALA A 211 0.19 -15.18 -0.03
N PHE A 212 -0.99 -14.98 -0.62
CA PHE A 212 -1.76 -16.04 -1.25
C PHE A 212 -0.98 -16.72 -2.39
N THR A 213 -0.21 -15.97 -3.17
CA THR A 213 0.59 -16.50 -4.29
C THR A 213 1.91 -17.14 -3.90
N ASP A 214 2.53 -16.68 -2.81
CA ASP A 214 3.85 -17.15 -2.36
C ASP A 214 3.81 -18.48 -1.60
N GLY A 215 2.61 -19.03 -1.37
CA GLY A 215 2.42 -20.36 -0.79
C GLY A 215 2.70 -20.41 0.70
N GLY A 216 1.86 -19.77 1.52
CA GLY A 216 1.80 -20.09 2.94
C GLY A 216 1.00 -19.13 3.81
N HIS A 217 -0.20 -19.55 4.20
CA HIS A 217 -0.57 -19.51 5.62
C HIS A 217 -0.32 -20.93 6.13
N LYS A 218 0.65 -21.10 7.02
CA LYS A 218 0.77 -22.31 7.83
C LYS A 218 -0.09 -22.01 9.06
N PRO A 219 -1.24 -22.67 9.26
CA PRO A 219 -2.04 -22.42 10.46
C PRO A 219 -1.20 -22.76 11.69
N GLU A 220 -1.38 -22.00 12.78
CA GLU A 220 -0.85 -22.33 14.10
C GLU A 220 -1.24 -23.77 14.46
N ALA A 221 -0.24 -24.54 14.90
CA ALA A 221 -0.42 -25.93 15.28
C ALA A 221 -1.21 -26.04 16.58
N ALA A 222 -2.32 -26.77 16.55
CA ALA A 222 -2.92 -27.40 17.74
C ALA A 222 -2.03 -28.59 18.18
N PRO A 223 -2.13 -29.05 19.45
CA PRO A 223 -1.06 -29.76 20.14
C PRO A 223 -0.83 -31.19 19.65
N GLU A 224 0.38 -31.66 19.94
CA GLU A 224 1.04 -32.89 19.48
C GLU A 224 0.21 -34.18 19.61
N GLY A 225 0.28 -35.02 18.58
CA GLY A 225 -0.19 -36.40 18.65
C GLY A 225 0.18 -37.23 17.42
N ALA A 226 1.01 -38.25 17.67
CA ALA A 226 1.26 -39.47 16.89
C ALA A 226 2.19 -39.39 15.66
N GLY A 227 3.23 -40.23 15.72
CA GLY A 227 4.31 -40.33 14.75
C GLY A 227 3.93 -41.03 13.43
N GLY A 228 4.74 -40.74 12.42
CA GLY A 228 4.72 -41.38 11.11
C GLY A 228 5.95 -40.96 10.31
N GLU A 229 6.70 -41.94 9.81
CA GLU A 229 7.99 -41.79 9.14
C GLU A 229 7.97 -40.88 7.90
N ALA A 230 9.04 -40.11 7.71
CA ALA A 230 9.22 -39.19 6.59
C ALA A 230 9.58 -39.92 5.28
N PRO A 231 8.93 -39.61 4.14
CA PRO A 231 9.39 -40.10 2.84
C PRO A 231 10.50 -39.21 2.27
N ALA A 232 11.38 -39.86 1.51
CA ALA A 232 12.62 -39.33 0.98
C ALA A 232 12.48 -38.06 0.10
N ARG A 233 13.46 -37.17 0.26
CA ARG A 233 13.66 -35.94 -0.53
C ARG A 233 13.74 -36.26 -2.03
N ARG A 234 12.85 -35.66 -2.82
CA ARG A 234 13.02 -35.56 -4.29
C ARG A 234 13.92 -34.38 -4.65
N PRO A 235 14.70 -34.45 -5.75
CA PRO A 235 15.70 -33.44 -6.07
C PRO A 235 15.05 -32.12 -6.52
N VAL A 236 15.60 -31.02 -6.04
CA VAL A 236 15.32 -29.65 -6.52
C VAL A 236 15.97 -29.48 -7.89
N GLY A 237 15.18 -29.25 -8.93
CA GLY A 237 15.71 -28.87 -10.23
C GLY A 237 14.77 -29.14 -11.40
N ALA A 238 13.81 -28.25 -11.63
CA ALA A 238 13.16 -28.15 -12.94
C ALA A 238 12.57 -26.75 -13.16
N GLY A 239 13.05 -26.04 -14.19
CA GLY A 239 12.44 -24.80 -14.68
C GLY A 239 13.38 -23.64 -15.00
N ARG A 240 14.64 -23.86 -15.41
CA ARG A 240 15.43 -22.78 -16.05
C ARG A 240 14.81 -22.43 -17.41
N ASP A 241 14.51 -21.15 -17.63
CA ASP A 241 14.33 -20.61 -18.98
C ASP A 241 15.66 -20.73 -19.75
N ARG A 242 15.70 -21.72 -20.65
CA ARG A 242 16.83 -22.00 -21.54
C ARG A 242 16.67 -21.32 -22.90
N SER A 243 15.80 -20.31 -23.02
CA SER A 243 15.63 -19.59 -24.27
C SER A 243 16.93 -18.88 -24.69
N ARG A 244 17.16 -18.79 -26.00
CA ARG A 244 18.32 -18.11 -26.61
C ARG A 244 18.42 -16.64 -26.15
N SER A 245 17.28 -15.99 -25.89
CA SER A 245 17.21 -14.63 -25.32
C SER A 245 17.58 -14.57 -23.83
N ALA A 246 17.30 -15.61 -23.06
CA ALA A 246 17.71 -15.68 -21.66
C ALA A 246 19.23 -15.84 -21.52
N ALA A 247 19.87 -16.60 -22.42
CA ALA A 247 21.33 -16.67 -22.52
C ALA A 247 21.95 -15.30 -22.83
N ALA A 248 21.42 -14.61 -23.85
CA ALA A 248 21.87 -13.27 -24.21
C ALA A 248 21.67 -12.25 -23.07
N PHE A 249 20.55 -12.30 -22.36
CA PHE A 249 20.32 -11.43 -21.21
C PHE A 249 21.32 -11.70 -20.06
N ARG A 250 21.65 -12.97 -19.78
CA ARG A 250 22.62 -13.33 -18.73
C ARG A 250 24.02 -12.78 -19.04
N LEU A 251 24.50 -12.96 -20.26
CA LEU A 251 25.82 -12.46 -20.66
C LEU A 251 25.84 -10.92 -20.71
N ALA A 252 24.78 -10.29 -21.20
CA ALA A 252 24.66 -8.83 -21.19
C ALA A 252 24.70 -8.25 -19.76
N ALA A 253 24.03 -8.89 -18.80
CA ALA A 253 24.08 -8.50 -17.40
C ALA A 253 25.46 -8.74 -16.76
N GLN A 254 26.19 -9.78 -17.19
CA GLN A 254 27.55 -10.05 -16.72
C GLN A 254 28.55 -9.00 -17.22
N GLU A 255 28.52 -8.67 -18.51
CA GLU A 255 29.41 -7.65 -19.09
C GLU A 255 29.13 -6.27 -18.49
N LYS A 256 27.85 -5.95 -18.27
CA LYS A 256 27.48 -4.68 -17.62
C LYS A 256 27.96 -4.59 -16.16
N ARG A 257 27.95 -5.70 -15.41
CA ARG A 257 28.54 -5.78 -14.06
C ARG A 257 30.06 -5.57 -14.05
N ARG A 258 30.74 -5.87 -15.15
CA ARG A 258 32.17 -5.63 -15.34
C ARG A 258 32.47 -4.19 -15.80
N GLY A 259 31.46 -3.33 -15.89
CA GLY A 259 31.61 -1.95 -16.36
C GLY A 259 31.81 -1.85 -17.87
N ALA A 260 31.49 -2.90 -18.64
CA ALA A 260 31.57 -2.86 -20.09
C ALA A 260 30.64 -1.77 -20.67
N THR A 261 30.99 -1.21 -21.83
CA THR A 261 30.10 -0.35 -22.61
C THR A 261 29.08 -1.18 -23.38
N TYR A 262 28.05 -0.53 -23.91
CA TYR A 262 27.07 -1.18 -24.80
C TYR A 262 27.74 -1.89 -25.98
N GLU A 263 28.74 -1.26 -26.60
CA GLU A 263 29.49 -1.86 -27.72
C GLU A 263 30.36 -3.05 -27.28
N GLN A 264 30.97 -2.99 -26.09
CA GLN A 264 31.73 -4.11 -25.54
C GLN A 264 30.84 -5.31 -25.20
N MET A 265 29.65 -5.06 -24.62
CA MET A 265 28.64 -6.09 -24.36
C MET A 265 28.15 -6.73 -25.66
N LYS A 266 27.88 -5.91 -26.68
CA LYS A 266 27.49 -6.37 -28.02
C LYS A 266 28.59 -7.23 -28.67
N ALA A 267 29.85 -6.84 -28.55
CA ALA A 267 30.99 -7.63 -29.02
C ALA A 267 31.08 -8.97 -28.28
N ALA A 268 30.91 -8.99 -26.95
CA ALA A 268 30.90 -10.21 -26.14
C ALA A 268 29.77 -11.16 -26.54
N LEU A 269 28.56 -10.63 -26.78
CA LEU A 269 27.41 -11.41 -27.26
C LEU A 269 27.57 -12.00 -28.67
N LEU A 270 28.40 -11.38 -29.51
CA LEU A 270 28.75 -11.89 -30.84
C LEU A 270 29.88 -12.91 -30.80
N ALA A 271 30.76 -12.82 -29.80
CA ALA A 271 31.88 -13.73 -29.59
C ALA A 271 31.48 -15.02 -28.86
N ASP A 272 30.41 -14.97 -28.05
CA ASP A 272 29.94 -16.14 -27.30
C ASP A 272 29.13 -17.12 -28.19
N PRO A 273 29.51 -18.41 -28.26
CA PRO A 273 28.82 -19.41 -29.10
C PRO A 273 27.35 -19.64 -28.75
N GLU A 274 26.94 -19.45 -27.48
CA GLU A 274 25.55 -19.66 -27.03
C GLU A 274 24.65 -18.50 -27.48
N THR A 275 25.18 -17.27 -27.54
CA THR A 275 24.40 -16.06 -27.84
C THR A 275 24.56 -15.55 -29.27
N ALA A 276 25.67 -15.86 -29.96
CA ALA A 276 26.03 -15.26 -31.26
C ALA A 276 24.94 -15.38 -32.32
N ALA A 277 24.30 -16.54 -32.45
CA ALA A 277 23.24 -16.76 -33.42
C ALA A 277 22.01 -15.87 -33.14
N TRP A 278 21.59 -15.78 -31.87
CA TRP A 278 20.47 -14.91 -31.48
C TRP A 278 20.81 -13.44 -31.66
N THR A 279 22.05 -13.05 -31.33
CA THR A 279 22.54 -11.68 -31.50
C THR A 279 22.48 -11.25 -32.95
N ARG A 280 22.86 -12.12 -33.91
CA ARG A 280 22.74 -11.83 -35.36
C ARG A 280 21.29 -11.79 -35.84
N GLU A 281 20.49 -12.79 -35.48
CA GLU A 281 19.14 -12.98 -36.01
C GLU A 281 18.10 -12.01 -35.43
N LYS A 282 18.20 -11.72 -34.12
CA LYS A 282 17.20 -10.94 -33.38
C LYS A 282 17.78 -9.73 -32.68
N GLY A 283 19.00 -9.86 -32.15
CA GLY A 283 19.67 -8.79 -31.42
C GLY A 283 19.93 -7.57 -32.29
N LEU A 284 20.55 -7.77 -33.45
CA LEU A 284 20.92 -6.73 -34.43
C LEU A 284 19.78 -6.38 -35.40
N ALA A 285 18.73 -7.20 -35.46
CA ALA A 285 17.58 -6.94 -36.30
C ALA A 285 16.82 -5.69 -35.81
N VAL A 286 16.13 -5.01 -36.73
CA VAL A 286 15.23 -3.89 -36.43
C VAL A 286 15.91 -2.82 -35.55
N GLY A 287 17.07 -2.32 -35.99
CA GLY A 287 17.77 -1.21 -35.32
C GLY A 287 18.30 -1.54 -33.91
N GLU A 288 18.66 -2.80 -33.66
CA GLU A 288 19.19 -3.28 -32.38
C GLU A 288 18.22 -3.21 -31.18
N ARG A 289 16.92 -3.13 -31.46
CA ARG A 289 15.89 -2.91 -30.42
C ARG A 289 15.95 -3.95 -29.29
N GLU A 290 16.15 -5.23 -29.62
CA GLU A 290 16.21 -6.30 -28.61
C GLU A 290 17.52 -6.27 -27.81
N LEU A 291 18.65 -5.88 -28.42
CA LEU A 291 19.92 -5.67 -27.73
C LEU A 291 19.84 -4.51 -26.74
N ARG A 292 19.26 -3.37 -27.17
CA ARG A 292 19.02 -2.22 -26.29
C ARG A 292 18.06 -2.58 -25.17
N ARG A 293 17.00 -3.35 -25.46
CA ARG A 293 16.06 -3.82 -24.43
C ARG A 293 16.73 -4.65 -23.34
N ILE A 294 17.61 -5.61 -23.68
CA ILE A 294 18.32 -6.39 -22.66
C ILE A 294 19.37 -5.56 -21.91
N TRP A 295 20.03 -4.61 -22.61
CA TRP A 295 20.97 -3.68 -22.01
C TRP A 295 20.29 -2.75 -20.99
N ASP A 296 19.19 -2.11 -21.38
CA ASP A 296 18.46 -1.15 -20.57
C ASP A 296 17.83 -1.84 -19.35
N ARG A 297 17.32 -3.05 -19.53
CA ARG A 297 16.79 -3.88 -18.45
C ARG A 297 17.88 -4.36 -17.48
N ALA A 298 19.12 -4.49 -17.93
CA ALA A 298 20.27 -4.75 -17.05
C ALA A 298 20.68 -3.49 -16.24
N THR A 299 20.38 -2.27 -16.71
CA THR A 299 20.67 -0.99 -16.02
C THR A 299 19.77 -0.69 -14.82
N ALA A 300 18.52 -1.17 -14.85
CA ALA A 300 17.53 -0.86 -13.80
C ALA A 300 17.85 -1.45 -12.41
N ARG A 301 18.99 -2.14 -12.24
CA ARG A 301 19.44 -2.79 -11.00
C ARG A 301 20.41 -1.99 -10.14
N HIS A 302 20.89 -0.81 -10.58
CA HIS A 302 21.66 0.08 -9.72
C HIS A 302 20.75 1.04 -8.97
N GLY A 303 20.42 0.66 -7.73
CA GLY A 303 19.88 1.59 -6.74
C GLY A 303 20.84 2.77 -6.55
N ARG A 304 20.28 3.98 -6.44
CA ARG A 304 21.00 5.20 -6.08
C ARG A 304 21.71 4.97 -4.74
N GLY A 305 22.99 4.63 -4.74
CA GLY A 305 23.83 4.48 -3.55
C GLY A 305 24.59 5.76 -3.28
N GLY A 306 24.16 6.55 -2.29
CA GLY A 306 25.05 7.50 -1.62
C GLY A 306 26.03 6.75 -0.71
N GLU A 307 27.29 7.19 -0.68
CA GLU A 307 28.51 6.48 -0.26
C GLU A 307 28.61 5.98 1.19
N ASN A 308 27.55 5.96 2.01
CA ASN A 308 27.70 5.57 3.43
C ASN A 308 26.47 4.94 4.12
N ARG A 309 25.51 4.39 3.38
CA ARG A 309 24.34 3.75 4.01
C ARG A 309 24.58 2.25 4.26
N PRO A 310 24.25 1.73 5.46
CA PRO A 310 24.42 0.31 5.77
C PRO A 310 23.50 -0.54 4.87
N THR A 311 23.91 -1.78 4.61
CA THR A 311 23.06 -2.77 3.93
C THR A 311 22.48 -3.74 4.94
N ILE A 312 21.16 -3.88 4.95
CA ILE A 312 20.40 -4.77 5.82
C ILE A 312 19.88 -5.93 4.99
N ARG A 313 20.22 -7.15 5.40
CA ARG A 313 19.82 -8.39 4.73
C ARG A 313 18.62 -9.02 5.42
N VAL A 314 17.54 -9.15 4.67
CA VAL A 314 16.29 -9.77 5.13
C VAL A 314 16.49 -11.29 5.18
N THR A 315 16.82 -11.77 6.37
CA THR A 315 17.07 -13.19 6.65
C THR A 315 15.87 -13.80 7.39
N PRO A 316 15.29 -14.91 6.90
CA PRO A 316 14.22 -15.61 7.61
C PRO A 316 14.65 -16.02 9.02
N GLY A 317 13.78 -15.77 10.01
CA GLY A 317 14.03 -16.14 11.41
C GLY A 317 14.74 -15.08 12.27
N ASP A 318 15.22 -13.97 11.68
CA ASP A 318 15.99 -12.94 12.38
C ASP A 318 15.26 -11.57 12.40
N VAL A 319 13.95 -11.56 12.67
CA VAL A 319 13.17 -10.30 12.62
C VAL A 319 13.69 -9.27 13.62
N ASP A 320 14.10 -9.70 14.82
CA ASP A 320 14.57 -8.79 15.86
C ASP A 320 15.92 -8.15 15.51
N GLY A 321 16.88 -8.93 15.00
CA GLY A 321 18.16 -8.42 14.54
C GLY A 321 18.03 -7.48 13.35
N ILE A 322 17.08 -7.74 12.45
CA ILE A 322 16.76 -6.85 11.33
C ILE A 322 16.14 -5.54 11.83
N VAL A 323 15.19 -5.60 12.78
CA VAL A 323 14.59 -4.38 13.36
C VAL A 323 15.63 -3.55 14.10
N ASP A 324 16.55 -4.17 14.83
CA ASP A 324 17.65 -3.46 15.50
C ASP A 324 18.57 -2.73 14.51
N GLN A 325 18.93 -3.40 13.40
CA GLN A 325 19.70 -2.78 12.33
C GLN A 325 18.93 -1.62 11.68
N ALA A 326 17.62 -1.79 11.46
CA ALA A 326 16.76 -0.77 10.88
C ALA A 326 16.66 0.46 11.77
N GLU A 327 16.45 0.29 13.07
CA GLU A 327 16.40 1.40 14.05
C GLU A 327 17.73 2.14 14.10
N LYS A 328 18.86 1.41 14.15
CA LYS A 328 20.20 2.01 14.15
C LYS A 328 20.43 2.84 12.89
N ALA A 329 20.05 2.31 11.72
CA ALA A 329 20.17 3.03 10.46
C ALA A 329 19.26 4.27 10.44
N LEU A 330 18.02 4.14 10.94
CA LEU A 330 17.04 5.23 10.97
C LEU A 330 17.50 6.40 11.84
N ILE A 331 18.05 6.11 13.03
CA ILE A 331 18.63 7.10 13.94
C ILE A 331 19.85 7.77 13.28
N ALA A 332 20.76 6.98 12.72
CA ALA A 332 21.97 7.51 12.08
C ALA A 332 21.66 8.38 10.85
N ALA A 333 20.59 8.07 10.11
CA ALA A 333 20.15 8.86 8.97
C ALA A 333 19.55 10.22 9.36
N ASN A 334 19.19 10.41 10.65
CA ASN A 334 18.64 11.66 11.21
C ASN A 334 17.54 12.29 10.35
N LEU A 335 16.56 11.48 9.93
CA LEU A 335 15.49 11.88 9.01
C LEU A 335 14.36 12.69 9.68
N GLY A 336 14.59 13.24 10.87
CA GLY A 336 13.59 13.95 11.65
C GLY A 336 12.45 13.05 12.15
N ILE A 337 12.77 11.81 12.52
CA ILE A 337 11.84 10.86 13.12
C ILE A 337 12.16 10.72 14.62
N TYR A 338 11.11 10.79 15.43
CA TYR A 338 11.16 10.84 16.87
C TYR A 338 10.14 9.87 17.48
N GLN A 339 10.19 9.70 18.79
CA GLN A 339 9.12 9.08 19.56
C GLN A 339 8.41 10.11 20.45
N ARG A 340 7.10 9.93 20.67
CA ARG A 340 6.31 10.69 21.63
C ARG A 340 5.16 9.84 22.15
N GLY A 341 5.16 9.53 23.44
CA GLY A 341 4.19 8.62 24.03
C GLY A 341 4.25 7.25 23.36
N SER A 342 3.11 6.75 22.88
CA SER A 342 3.00 5.46 22.17
C SER A 342 3.19 5.56 20.65
N PHE A 343 3.69 6.69 20.14
CA PHE A 343 3.75 6.96 18.70
C PHE A 343 5.17 7.28 18.22
N ILE A 344 5.49 6.81 17.02
CA ILE A 344 6.58 7.34 16.22
C ILE A 344 6.06 8.58 15.50
N VAL A 345 6.76 9.70 15.61
CA VAL A 345 6.29 11.00 15.15
C VAL A 345 7.34 11.75 14.34
N ARG A 346 6.89 12.76 13.60
CA ARG A 346 7.74 13.72 12.90
C ARG A 346 7.14 15.14 12.98
N PRO A 347 7.95 16.19 12.88
CA PRO A 347 7.42 17.52 12.61
C PRO A 347 6.78 17.57 11.21
N GLY A 348 5.72 18.35 11.07
CA GLY A 348 5.05 18.58 9.80
C GLY A 348 4.24 19.86 9.81
N LEU A 349 3.94 20.35 8.61
CA LEU A 349 3.05 21.48 8.39
C LEU A 349 1.69 20.97 7.95
N VAL A 350 0.65 21.41 8.64
CA VAL A 350 -0.74 21.06 8.31
C VAL A 350 -1.60 22.30 8.32
N GLN A 351 -2.65 22.28 7.50
CA GLN A 351 -3.67 23.32 7.58
C GLN A 351 -4.46 23.15 8.88
N VAL A 352 -4.63 24.25 9.61
CA VAL A 352 -5.37 24.32 10.86
C VAL A 352 -6.42 25.41 10.71
N THR A 353 -7.66 25.07 11.06
CA THR A 353 -8.76 26.03 11.17
C THR A 353 -8.58 26.84 12.45
N VAL A 354 -8.50 28.16 12.33
CA VAL A 354 -8.49 29.09 13.48
C VAL A 354 -9.92 29.58 13.76
N SER A 355 -10.10 30.28 14.88
CA SER A 355 -11.40 30.67 15.49
C SER A 355 -12.38 31.45 14.58
N ASP A 356 -11.99 31.78 13.36
CA ASP A 356 -12.78 32.56 12.40
C ASP A 356 -13.00 31.80 11.07
N GLU A 357 -12.97 30.45 11.10
CA GLU A 357 -13.07 29.56 9.92
C GLU A 357 -11.98 29.74 8.84
N ARG A 358 -10.99 30.59 9.11
CA ARG A 358 -9.80 30.76 8.26
C ARG A 358 -8.85 29.58 8.45
N SER A 359 -8.21 29.14 7.38
CA SER A 359 -7.16 28.13 7.43
C SER A 359 -5.78 28.79 7.47
N THR A 360 -4.91 28.31 8.35
CA THR A 360 -3.49 28.70 8.42
C THR A 360 -2.61 27.46 8.41
N VAL A 361 -1.36 27.58 7.98
CA VAL A 361 -0.40 26.47 8.00
C VAL A 361 0.30 26.47 9.36
N GLY A 362 -0.08 25.51 10.21
CA GLY A 362 0.48 25.31 11.54
C GLY A 362 1.53 24.21 11.56
N GLN A 363 2.60 24.40 12.34
CA GLN A 363 3.54 23.33 12.66
C GLN A 363 2.94 22.40 13.72
N ARG A 364 3.01 21.09 13.46
CA ARG A 364 2.47 20.03 14.32
C ARG A 364 3.42 18.85 14.40
N ILE A 365 3.26 18.09 15.45
CA ILE A 365 3.85 16.76 15.62
C ILE A 365 2.84 15.77 15.06
N LEU A 366 3.24 15.04 14.03
CA LEU A 366 2.38 14.11 13.30
C LEU A 366 2.86 12.69 13.53
N GLU A 367 1.93 11.76 13.74
CA GLU A 367 2.25 10.33 13.74
C GLU A 367 2.80 9.91 12.36
N VAL A 368 3.83 9.08 12.38
CA VAL A 368 4.40 8.45 11.19
C VAL A 368 3.64 7.15 10.92
N GLY A 369 2.80 7.18 9.89
CA GLY A 369 2.15 5.98 9.36
C GLY A 369 3.13 4.98 8.75
N ASP A 370 2.69 3.75 8.57
CA ASP A 370 3.58 2.60 8.30
C ASP A 370 4.33 2.75 6.98
N TYR A 371 3.68 3.22 5.91
CA TYR A 371 4.34 3.44 4.62
C TYR A 371 5.34 4.59 4.66
N ALA A 372 5.08 5.63 5.46
CA ALA A 372 6.04 6.71 5.66
C ALA A 372 7.27 6.22 6.43
N LEU A 373 7.07 5.35 7.43
CA LEU A 373 8.15 4.71 8.17
C LEU A 373 8.95 3.72 7.32
N MET A 374 8.26 2.93 6.48
CA MET A 374 8.88 2.08 5.47
C MET A 374 9.78 2.88 4.54
N ALA A 375 9.27 3.99 3.98
CA ALA A 375 10.04 4.87 3.10
C ALA A 375 11.27 5.46 3.82
N ALA A 376 11.13 5.84 5.10
CA ALA A 376 12.25 6.33 5.89
C ALA A 376 13.31 5.26 6.16
N MET A 377 12.90 4.02 6.49
CA MET A 377 13.81 2.89 6.65
C MET A 377 14.53 2.51 5.35
N THR A 378 13.82 2.52 4.22
CA THR A 378 14.41 2.32 2.88
C THR A 378 15.36 3.46 2.50
N THR A 379 15.08 4.68 2.97
CA THR A 379 15.99 5.82 2.76
C THR A 379 17.26 5.67 3.59
N ALA A 380 17.12 5.20 4.83
CA ALA A 380 18.20 5.08 5.81
C ALA A 380 19.20 3.95 5.53
N ALA A 381 18.77 2.85 4.89
CA ALA A 381 19.61 1.69 4.60
C ALA A 381 19.34 1.10 3.20
N GLY A 382 20.35 0.45 2.62
CA GLY A 382 20.13 -0.48 1.51
C GLY A 382 19.48 -1.76 2.04
N TRP A 383 18.46 -2.27 1.37
CA TRP A 383 17.80 -3.51 1.78
C TRP A 383 17.97 -4.58 0.73
N GLU A 384 18.33 -5.78 1.16
CA GLU A 384 18.52 -6.93 0.30
C GLU A 384 17.70 -8.11 0.82
N ARG A 385 17.12 -8.89 -0.09
CA ARG A 385 16.53 -10.18 0.22
C ARG A 385 17.17 -11.26 -0.64
N PHE A 386 17.27 -12.48 -0.11
CA PHE A 386 17.77 -13.59 -0.89
C PHE A 386 16.73 -14.00 -1.95
N ASP A 387 17.14 -14.06 -3.22
CA ASP A 387 16.34 -14.59 -4.32
C ASP A 387 16.83 -15.99 -4.68
N GLY A 388 16.10 -17.02 -4.24
CA GLY A 388 16.42 -18.41 -4.52
C GLY A 388 16.41 -18.77 -6.02
N ARG A 389 15.84 -17.93 -6.90
CA ARG A 389 15.89 -18.15 -8.35
C ARG A 389 17.24 -17.75 -8.96
N SER A 390 17.87 -16.70 -8.42
CA SER A 390 19.19 -16.26 -8.83
C SER A 390 20.31 -16.74 -7.92
N GLU A 391 19.97 -17.37 -6.77
CA GLU A 391 20.91 -17.72 -5.70
C GLU A 391 21.76 -16.51 -5.25
N ASP A 392 21.14 -15.33 -5.25
CA ASP A 392 21.83 -14.06 -5.02
C ASP A 392 20.99 -13.13 -4.16
N TRP A 393 21.65 -12.16 -3.53
CA TRP A 393 20.99 -11.08 -2.81
C TRP A 393 20.50 -10.03 -3.81
N VAL A 394 19.21 -9.72 -3.75
CA VAL A 394 18.58 -8.71 -4.61
C VAL A 394 18.07 -7.56 -3.77
N ALA A 395 18.26 -6.34 -4.30
CA ALA A 395 17.74 -5.13 -3.68
C ALA A 395 16.21 -5.22 -3.50
N THR A 396 15.73 -4.70 -2.38
CA THR A 396 14.32 -4.58 -2.01
C THR A 396 14.13 -3.29 -1.22
N ASP A 397 12.89 -2.93 -0.91
CA ASP A 397 12.59 -1.91 0.10
C ASP A 397 12.53 -2.56 1.49
N ALA A 398 12.53 -1.75 2.55
CA ALA A 398 12.29 -2.20 3.91
C ALA A 398 10.99 -3.03 3.99
N PRO A 399 11.01 -4.30 4.45
CA PRO A 399 9.81 -5.11 4.50
C PRO A 399 8.79 -4.57 5.52
N MET A 400 7.50 -4.58 5.18
CA MET A 400 6.43 -4.11 6.08
C MET A 400 6.42 -4.88 7.42
N LYS A 401 6.78 -6.17 7.41
CA LYS A 401 6.93 -6.95 8.65
C LYS A 401 7.92 -6.32 9.63
N VAL A 402 9.03 -5.77 9.13
CA VAL A 402 10.03 -5.09 9.96
C VAL A 402 9.48 -3.76 10.48
N VAL A 403 8.78 -3.01 9.64
CA VAL A 403 8.12 -1.75 10.01
C VAL A 403 7.11 -1.96 11.14
N LYS A 404 6.21 -2.94 10.98
CA LYS A 404 5.20 -3.30 11.97
C LYS A 404 5.86 -3.79 13.27
N ALA A 405 6.79 -4.73 13.18
CA ALA A 405 7.53 -5.23 14.35
C ALA A 405 8.27 -4.09 15.08
N TYR A 406 8.79 -3.11 14.35
CA TYR A 406 9.40 -1.93 14.94
C TYR A 406 8.39 -1.02 15.65
N LYS A 407 7.22 -0.75 15.05
CA LYS A 407 6.16 0.04 15.70
C LYS A 407 5.61 -0.62 16.98
N GLU A 408 5.63 -1.94 17.07
CA GLU A 408 5.22 -2.65 18.30
C GLU A 408 6.25 -2.52 19.45
N ARG A 409 7.42 -1.92 19.22
CA ARG A 409 8.43 -1.69 20.28
C ARG A 409 8.13 -0.47 21.16
N VAL A 410 6.86 -0.15 21.39
CA VAL A 410 6.44 0.95 22.28
C VAL A 410 7.13 0.80 23.64
N GLY A 411 7.78 1.86 24.11
CA GLY A 411 8.55 1.86 25.36
C GLY A 411 9.94 1.22 25.27
N ARG A 412 10.36 0.73 24.10
CA ARG A 412 11.69 0.15 23.85
C ARG A 412 12.43 0.84 22.69
N TRP A 413 11.83 1.83 22.05
CA TRP A 413 12.49 2.60 21.01
C TRP A 413 13.68 3.40 21.56
N ARG A 414 14.74 3.46 20.74
CA ARG A 414 15.94 4.28 20.94
C ARG A 414 15.87 5.60 20.16
N LEU A 415 14.73 5.90 19.53
CA LEU A 415 14.50 7.19 18.88
C LEU A 415 14.60 8.35 19.86
N PRO A 416 15.05 9.53 19.43
CA PRO A 416 14.98 10.73 20.25
C PRO A 416 13.53 11.05 20.64
N VAL A 417 13.31 11.47 21.88
CA VAL A 417 11.98 11.83 22.40
C VAL A 417 11.65 13.28 22.04
N LEU A 418 10.54 13.52 21.34
CA LEU A 418 10.11 14.86 20.95
C LEU A 418 9.06 15.44 21.92
N GLY A 419 9.53 16.23 22.88
CA GLY A 419 8.71 16.92 23.87
C GLY A 419 7.92 18.10 23.29
N GLY A 420 8.49 18.80 22.31
CA GLY A 420 7.84 19.94 21.68
C GLY A 420 8.62 20.51 20.50
N ILE A 421 7.98 21.42 19.78
CA ILE A 421 8.60 22.21 18.73
C ILE A 421 8.53 23.67 19.17
N VAL A 422 9.66 24.35 19.18
CA VAL A 422 9.77 25.79 19.45
C VAL A 422 10.24 26.50 18.19
N ASN A 423 9.76 27.71 17.97
CA ASN A 423 10.03 28.50 16.76
C ASN A 423 10.91 29.73 17.02
N ALA A 424 11.35 29.91 18.26
CA ALA A 424 12.23 30.99 18.68
C ALA A 424 13.24 30.47 19.72
N PRO A 425 14.42 31.11 19.81
CA PRO A 425 15.38 30.80 20.87
C PRO A 425 14.72 30.81 22.24
N THR A 426 15.02 29.79 23.04
CA THR A 426 14.33 29.55 24.32
C THR A 426 15.34 29.27 25.42
N LEU A 427 15.04 29.76 26.62
CA LEU A 427 15.85 29.51 27.81
C LEU A 427 15.68 28.05 28.28
N ARG A 428 16.79 27.35 28.45
CA ARG A 428 16.83 26.02 29.08
C ARG A 428 16.72 26.16 30.61
N ALA A 429 16.41 25.06 31.29
CA ALA A 429 16.28 25.03 32.74
C ALA A 429 17.61 25.37 33.48
N ASP A 430 18.76 25.16 32.84
CA ASP A 430 20.09 25.50 33.38
C ASP A 430 20.48 26.98 33.14
N GLY A 431 19.60 27.77 32.51
CA GLY A 431 19.84 29.17 32.17
C GLY A 431 20.59 29.40 30.86
N SER A 432 21.00 28.35 30.14
CA SER A 432 21.59 28.47 28.80
C SER A 432 20.49 28.72 27.74
N ILE A 433 20.87 29.25 26.57
CA ILE A 433 19.93 29.49 25.47
C ILE A 433 20.01 28.37 24.44
N LEU A 434 18.87 27.80 24.08
CA LEU A 434 18.69 26.99 22.88
C LEU A 434 18.50 27.94 21.69
N ALA A 435 19.57 28.24 20.96
CA ALA A 435 19.54 29.16 19.80
C ALA A 435 19.82 28.48 18.45
N ALA A 436 20.45 27.30 18.45
CA ALA A 436 20.79 26.58 17.22
C ALA A 436 19.59 25.78 16.70
N PRO A 437 19.17 25.96 15.43
CA PRO A 437 18.11 25.14 14.83
C PRO A 437 18.45 23.66 14.86
N GLY A 438 17.47 22.83 15.23
CA GLY A 438 17.66 21.39 15.38
C GLY A 438 17.10 20.84 16.68
N TYR A 439 17.27 19.53 16.86
CA TYR A 439 16.84 18.82 18.07
C TYR A 439 17.86 19.01 19.19
N ASP A 440 17.38 19.39 20.37
CA ASP A 440 18.17 19.57 21.58
C ASP A 440 17.96 18.36 22.50
N GLU A 441 18.97 17.50 22.61
CA GLU A 441 18.88 16.27 23.41
C GLU A 441 18.61 16.54 24.90
N ALA A 442 19.12 17.65 25.43
CA ALA A 442 18.97 18.00 26.84
C ALA A 442 17.52 18.33 27.23
N THR A 443 16.75 18.96 26.33
CA THR A 443 15.36 19.37 26.58
C THR A 443 14.31 18.54 25.85
N GLY A 444 14.71 17.79 24.82
CA GLY A 444 13.78 17.10 23.91
C GLY A 444 12.99 18.05 23.02
N LEU A 445 13.41 19.32 22.89
CA LEU A 445 12.79 20.32 22.03
C LEU A 445 13.43 20.33 20.64
N LEU A 446 12.61 20.55 19.62
CA LEU A 446 13.07 20.85 18.27
C LEU A 446 12.92 22.36 18.00
N LEU A 447 14.04 23.06 17.83
CA LEU A 447 14.03 24.45 17.37
C LEU A 447 13.94 24.50 15.83
N ASP A 448 12.78 24.90 15.32
CA ASP A 448 12.57 25.21 13.90
C ASP A 448 12.10 26.67 13.77
N PRO A 449 13.01 27.60 13.40
CA PRO A 449 12.68 29.02 13.35
C PRO A 449 11.84 29.41 12.12
N ARG A 450 11.40 28.45 11.29
CA ARG A 450 10.52 28.71 10.13
C ARG A 450 11.10 29.72 9.13
N GLY A 451 12.43 29.77 9.02
CA GLY A 451 13.15 30.72 8.17
C GLY A 451 13.38 32.10 8.79
N VAL A 452 12.95 32.33 10.03
CA VAL A 452 13.27 33.56 10.77
C VAL A 452 14.72 33.48 11.28
N THR A 453 15.48 34.55 11.08
CA THR A 453 16.81 34.68 11.68
C THR A 453 16.69 35.54 12.93
N PHE A 454 17.04 34.97 14.08
CA PHE A 454 17.07 35.69 15.34
C PHE A 454 18.46 36.30 15.57
N PRO A 455 18.56 37.48 16.19
CA PRO A 455 19.84 38.04 16.59
C PRO A 455 20.53 37.11 17.59
N ALA A 456 21.88 37.08 17.54
CA ALA A 456 22.66 36.32 18.51
C ALA A 456 22.46 36.90 19.92
N ILE A 457 22.18 36.02 20.88
CA ILE A 457 22.08 36.39 22.30
C ILE A 457 23.46 36.16 22.91
N PRO A 458 24.10 37.18 23.53
CA PRO A 458 25.38 37.00 24.18
C PRO A 458 25.31 35.97 25.31
N ASP A 459 26.33 35.11 25.45
CA ASP A 459 26.41 34.12 26.55
C ASP A 459 26.48 34.78 27.94
N ARG A 460 26.92 36.05 27.98
CA ARG A 460 27.01 36.88 29.18
C ARG A 460 26.46 38.26 28.87
N PRO A 461 25.13 38.42 28.82
CA PRO A 461 24.52 39.71 28.51
C PRO A 461 24.84 40.71 29.61
N SER A 462 25.14 41.95 29.21
CA SER A 462 25.33 43.06 30.12
C SER A 462 23.99 43.66 30.54
N LYS A 463 24.02 44.53 31.55
CA LYS A 463 22.84 45.33 31.92
C LYS A 463 22.38 46.24 30.77
N GLU A 464 23.31 46.76 29.98
CA GLU A 464 23.02 47.61 28.83
C GLU A 464 22.29 46.84 27.72
N ASP A 465 22.66 45.58 27.48
CA ASP A 465 21.94 44.70 26.56
C ASP A 465 20.50 44.49 27.03
N ALA A 466 20.30 44.27 28.33
CA ALA A 466 18.98 44.10 28.93
C ALA A 466 18.13 45.38 28.83
N ASP A 467 18.71 46.56 29.10
CA ASP A 467 18.02 47.85 28.99
C ASP A 467 17.63 48.15 27.53
N THR A 468 18.48 47.78 26.57
CA THR A 468 18.21 47.90 25.13
C THR A 468 17.05 46.98 24.71
N ALA A 469 17.05 45.72 25.13
CA ALA A 469 15.96 44.78 24.86
C ALA A 469 14.63 45.22 25.52
N LEU A 470 14.70 45.75 26.75
CA LEU A 470 13.52 46.29 27.45
C LEU A 470 12.92 47.48 26.70
N GLN A 471 13.73 48.32 26.05
CA GLN A 471 13.22 49.43 25.27
C GLN A 471 12.39 48.95 24.06
N VAL A 472 12.80 47.86 23.40
CA VAL A 472 12.02 47.25 22.31
C VAL A 472 10.64 46.81 22.79
N LEU A 473 10.57 46.18 23.98
CA LEU A 473 9.30 45.78 24.59
C LEU A 473 8.43 46.97 24.99
N ARG A 474 9.05 48.04 25.51
CA ARG A 474 8.36 49.31 25.84
C ARG A 474 7.72 49.93 24.61
N ASP A 475 8.44 49.95 23.49
CA ASP A 475 7.96 50.55 22.24
C ASP A 475 6.76 49.79 21.67
N LEU A 476 6.75 48.45 21.78
CA LEU A 476 5.64 47.58 21.35
C LEU A 476 4.30 47.91 22.02
N ILE A 477 4.33 48.34 23.29
CA ILE A 477 3.14 48.62 24.09
C ILE A 477 3.03 50.09 24.49
N ALA A 478 3.78 50.98 23.85
CA ALA A 478 3.86 52.40 24.23
C ALA A 478 2.50 53.12 24.15
N THR A 479 1.60 52.66 23.29
CA THR A 479 0.25 53.21 23.12
C THR A 479 -0.78 52.67 24.11
N PHE A 480 -0.42 51.66 24.91
CA PHE A 480 -1.34 51.07 25.87
C PHE A 480 -1.49 51.97 27.11
N PRO A 481 -2.71 52.33 27.52
CA PRO A 481 -2.95 53.33 28.57
C PRO A 481 -2.83 52.72 29.97
N PHE A 482 -1.60 52.44 30.41
CA PHE A 482 -1.34 51.96 31.76
C PHE A 482 -1.69 53.02 32.83
N VAL A 483 -2.40 52.61 33.87
CA VAL A 483 -2.87 53.49 34.96
C VAL A 483 -1.74 53.76 35.97
N GLY A 484 -0.89 52.78 36.26
CA GLY A 484 0.22 52.91 37.20
C GLY A 484 1.48 52.11 36.82
N GLY A 485 2.52 52.27 37.64
CA GLY A 485 3.80 51.58 37.45
C GLY A 485 3.71 50.06 37.66
N ALA A 486 2.84 49.62 38.57
CA ALA A 486 2.59 48.19 38.80
C ALA A 486 1.98 47.52 37.55
N ASP A 487 1.00 48.17 36.90
CA ASP A 487 0.36 47.65 35.68
C ASP A 487 1.37 47.47 34.54
N ARG A 488 2.29 48.43 34.39
CA ARG A 488 3.41 48.32 33.44
C ARG A 488 4.31 47.15 33.78
N SER A 489 4.66 46.97 35.05
CA SER A 489 5.53 45.88 35.48
C SER A 489 4.91 44.52 35.21
N VAL A 490 3.60 44.36 35.44
CA VAL A 490 2.88 43.11 35.15
C VAL A 490 2.89 42.83 33.66
N ALA A 491 2.67 43.84 32.81
CA ALA A 491 2.70 43.69 31.36
C ALA A 491 4.07 43.24 30.80
N TYR A 492 5.19 43.59 31.44
CA TYR A 492 6.52 43.10 31.04
C TYR A 492 6.86 41.71 31.59
N SER A 493 6.12 41.22 32.59
CA SER A 493 6.36 39.92 33.22
C SER A 493 5.54 38.77 32.65
N ALA A 494 4.52 39.09 31.85
CA ALA A 494 3.70 38.15 31.10
C ALA A 494 4.35 37.83 29.76
#